data_AF-A0A6Q2XAM2-F1
#
_entry.id   AF-A0A6Q2XAM2-F1
#
_cell.length_a   1.000
_cell.length_b   1.000
_cell.length_c   1.000
_cell.angle_alpha   90.00
_cell.angle_beta   90.00
_cell.angle_gamma   90.00
#
_symmetry.space_group_name_H-M   'P 1'
#
loop_
_entity.id
_entity.type
_entity.pdbx_description
1 polymer ?
#
loop_
_entity_poly.entity_id
_entity_poly.type
_entity_poly.pdbx_seq_one_letter_code
_entity_poly.pdbx_strand_id
1 'polypeptide(L)'
;MSGGCPYFEERHLLFKNKLHLKEEPADDSQEGINKASKGGIIYGNYLQLDKIVTSQVLQSELKGNKIHDEHLFIVTHQAYELWFKQILWELDSVREIFISGHVRDERNMLKVNTRIHRIVMIFRLLVDQFAVLETMTALDFYDFREYLAPASGFQSLQFRLLENKIGVPDNLRVPYNRRHYRDNFKGHESEMLLSSEKEPCLLKLVEKWLERTPGLEEDGFNFWKKLEVNIFEGLSFEKNKIEHEVIGPKTEEMMEELKKQRELFTSLFDVKIHEHLLSKGERRISYKALKGALMIYFYREEPRFQVPFQLLSNLMDIDTLMTKWRYNHVCMVHRMIGSKAGTGGSSGYHYLRSTVSDRYKVFVDLFNLATFLIPRHWMPKLDPHEHTFLFTAECCDSSYCSSEDSD
;
A
#
# COMPACT_ATOMS: atom_id res chain seq x y z
N MET A 1 52.14 54.43 -47.01
CA MET A 1 51.74 54.77 -45.63
C MET A 1 50.24 55.01 -45.69
N SER A 2 49.43 53.97 -45.44
CA SER A 2 48.74 53.73 -44.15
C SER A 2 47.72 54.85 -43.88
N GLY A 3 46.41 54.62 -43.85
CA GLY A 3 45.67 53.43 -43.50
C GLY A 3 44.50 53.91 -42.65
N GLY A 4 43.38 54.22 -43.30
CA GLY A 4 42.11 54.51 -42.63
C GLY A 4 41.29 53.22 -42.57
N CYS A 5 40.88 52.82 -41.37
CA CYS A 5 40.13 51.61 -41.09
C CYS A 5 38.62 51.86 -41.23
N PRO A 6 37.89 51.13 -42.09
CA PRO A 6 36.46 50.94 -41.98
C PRO A 6 36.18 49.48 -41.64
N TYR A 7 35.75 49.20 -40.41
CA TYR A 7 35.24 47.88 -40.02
C TYR A 7 33.72 47.98 -39.81
N PHE A 8 33.01 48.27 -40.89
CA PHE A 8 31.59 47.96 -41.08
C PHE A 8 31.42 47.64 -42.57
N GLU A 9 30.74 46.52 -42.83
CA GLU A 9 30.43 45.90 -44.14
C GLU A 9 31.38 44.78 -44.61
N GLU A 10 30.76 43.73 -45.17
CA GLU A 10 31.30 42.47 -45.71
C GLU A 10 31.69 41.34 -44.73
N ARG A 11 30.67 40.66 -44.17
CA ARG A 11 30.73 39.21 -43.89
C ARG A 11 29.52 38.48 -44.48
N HIS A 12 29.37 38.56 -45.79
CA HIS A 12 28.61 37.58 -46.57
C HIS A 12 29.57 36.99 -47.59
N LEU A 13 30.15 35.81 -47.33
CA LEU A 13 30.68 34.86 -48.35
C LEU A 13 31.43 33.64 -47.77
N LEU A 14 31.14 33.19 -46.54
CA LEU A 14 31.81 32.01 -45.95
C LEU A 14 30.83 30.91 -45.49
N PHE A 15 29.80 30.59 -46.27
CA PHE A 15 29.10 29.30 -46.15
C PHE A 15 28.50 28.88 -47.52
N LYS A 16 29.39 28.52 -48.45
CA LYS A 16 29.05 27.68 -49.61
C LYS A 16 29.97 26.46 -49.62
N ASN A 17 29.99 25.72 -48.51
CA ASN A 17 30.39 24.32 -48.55
C ASN A 17 29.11 23.49 -48.59
N LYS A 18 28.86 22.87 -49.75
CA LYS A 18 27.99 21.69 -49.85
C LYS A 18 28.54 20.66 -48.88
N LEU A 19 27.96 20.59 -47.68
CA LEU A 19 28.04 19.39 -46.87
C LEU A 19 27.33 18.31 -47.69
N HIS A 20 28.13 17.44 -48.30
CA HIS A 20 27.69 16.08 -48.62
C HIS A 20 27.25 15.46 -47.29
N LEU A 21 25.98 15.65 -46.93
CA LEU A 21 25.27 14.70 -46.10
C LEU A 21 25.36 13.40 -46.89
N LYS A 22 26.23 12.49 -46.44
CA LYS A 22 26.01 11.08 -46.73
C LYS A 22 24.58 10.83 -46.28
N GLU A 23 23.73 10.39 -47.20
CA GLU A 23 22.43 9.84 -46.86
C GLU A 23 22.70 8.73 -45.84
N GLU A 24 22.52 9.04 -44.55
CA GLU A 24 22.33 7.99 -43.57
C GLU A 24 21.13 7.18 -44.06
N PRO A 25 21.20 5.84 -44.03
CA PRO A 25 20.07 5.03 -44.44
C PRO A 25 18.85 5.55 -43.69
N ALA A 26 17.78 5.88 -44.43
CA ALA A 26 16.53 6.32 -43.84
C ALA A 26 16.18 5.31 -42.75
N ASP A 27 16.12 5.77 -41.50
CA ASP A 27 15.73 4.93 -40.38
C ASP A 27 14.26 4.58 -40.60
N ASP A 28 13.98 3.35 -41.05
CA ASP A 28 12.63 2.83 -41.29
C ASP A 28 11.69 3.05 -40.09
N SER A 29 12.24 3.24 -38.87
CA SER A 29 11.44 3.56 -37.67
C SER A 29 10.83 4.98 -37.69
N GLN A 30 11.34 5.87 -38.55
CA GLN A 30 10.89 7.26 -38.71
C GLN A 30 9.95 7.44 -39.92
N GLU A 31 9.77 6.43 -40.78
CA GLU A 31 8.85 6.45 -41.93
C GLU A 31 7.37 6.22 -41.53
N GLY A 32 6.99 6.63 -40.32
CA GLY A 32 5.62 6.49 -39.81
C GLY A 32 4.68 7.56 -40.37
N ILE A 33 3.55 7.15 -40.96
CA ILE A 33 2.47 8.08 -41.32
C ILE A 33 1.87 8.68 -40.04
N ASN A 34 1.95 10.01 -39.87
CA ASN A 34 1.26 10.70 -38.77
C ASN A 34 -0.26 10.55 -38.92
N LYS A 35 -0.84 9.61 -38.16
CA LYS A 35 -2.28 9.31 -38.18
C LYS A 35 -3.12 10.36 -37.43
N ALA A 36 -2.52 11.25 -36.65
CA ALA A 36 -3.25 12.28 -35.89
C ALA A 36 -3.93 13.32 -36.80
N SER A 37 -3.43 13.48 -38.03
CA SER A 37 -4.00 14.40 -39.04
C SER A 37 -5.22 13.85 -39.78
N LYS A 38 -5.55 12.56 -39.63
CA LYS A 38 -6.68 11.90 -40.32
C LYS A 38 -7.99 11.84 -39.53
N GLY A 39 -8.06 12.54 -38.40
CA GLY A 39 -9.20 12.48 -37.46
C GLY A 39 -9.11 11.27 -36.53
N GLY A 40 -9.56 11.44 -35.28
CA GLY A 40 -9.44 10.46 -34.19
C GLY A 40 -9.33 11.12 -32.82
N ILE A 41 -9.17 10.32 -31.77
CA ILE A 41 -8.95 10.82 -30.41
C ILE A 41 -7.60 11.55 -30.35
N ILE A 42 -7.61 12.82 -29.92
CA ILE A 42 -6.42 13.64 -29.75
C ILE A 42 -5.92 13.51 -28.30
N TYR A 43 -4.61 13.37 -28.10
CA TYR A 43 -3.97 13.20 -26.78
C TYR A 43 -4.46 14.20 -25.72
N GLY A 44 -4.45 15.50 -26.05
CA GLY A 44 -4.90 16.55 -25.14
C GLY A 44 -6.36 16.40 -24.71
N ASN A 45 -7.24 16.01 -25.64
CA ASN A 45 -8.67 15.81 -25.39
C ASN A 45 -8.91 14.54 -24.57
N TYR A 46 -8.18 13.46 -24.87
CA TYR A 46 -8.29 12.18 -24.14
C TYR A 46 -7.94 12.33 -22.66
N LEU A 47 -6.82 13.01 -22.38
CA LEU A 47 -6.35 13.23 -21.02
C LEU A 47 -6.98 14.45 -20.34
N GLN A 48 -7.83 15.21 -21.05
CA GLN A 48 -8.43 16.46 -20.58
C GLN A 48 -7.36 17.42 -20.01
N LEU A 49 -6.27 17.60 -20.76
CA LEU A 49 -5.14 18.43 -20.32
C LEU A 49 -5.57 19.87 -20.07
N ASP A 50 -6.58 20.37 -20.78
CA ASP A 50 -7.20 21.67 -20.55
C ASP A 50 -7.73 21.87 -19.13
N LYS A 51 -8.00 20.79 -18.39
CA LYS A 51 -8.34 20.82 -16.96
C LYS A 51 -7.11 20.56 -16.08
N ILE A 52 -6.28 19.57 -16.44
CA ILE A 52 -5.15 19.14 -15.60
C ILE A 52 -4.07 20.22 -15.54
N VAL A 53 -3.60 20.72 -16.70
CA VAL A 53 -2.44 21.63 -16.79
C VAL A 53 -2.82 23.11 -16.68
N THR A 54 -4.06 23.39 -16.29
CA THR A 54 -4.58 24.74 -16.04
C THR A 54 -5.12 24.91 -14.61
N SER A 55 -5.03 23.86 -13.78
CA SER A 55 -5.51 23.86 -12.39
C SER A 55 -4.49 24.42 -11.38
N GLN A 56 -3.39 25.05 -11.84
CA GLN A 56 -2.29 25.54 -11.00
C GLN A 56 -2.48 27.01 -10.63
N VAL A 57 -3.32 27.28 -9.62
CA VAL A 57 -3.61 28.65 -9.16
C VAL A 57 -2.84 28.96 -7.88
N LEU A 58 -1.87 29.89 -7.97
CA LEU A 58 -1.04 30.34 -6.85
C LEU A 58 -1.81 31.37 -6.01
N GLN A 59 -2.00 31.11 -4.72
CA GLN A 59 -2.63 32.07 -3.80
C GLN A 59 -1.73 33.30 -3.62
N SER A 60 -0.41 33.13 -3.58
CA SER A 60 0.54 34.24 -3.45
C SER A 60 0.43 35.22 -4.63
N GLU A 61 0.29 34.70 -5.86
CA GLU A 61 0.08 35.48 -7.07
C GLU A 61 -1.25 36.23 -7.06
N LEU A 62 -2.34 35.58 -6.61
CA LEU A 62 -3.65 36.24 -6.44
C LEU A 62 -3.63 37.37 -5.39
N LYS A 63 -2.70 37.33 -4.44
CA LYS A 63 -2.49 38.38 -3.43
C LYS A 63 -1.45 39.43 -3.85
N GLY A 64 -0.93 39.34 -5.08
CA GLY A 64 0.01 40.32 -5.63
C GLY A 64 1.47 40.11 -5.20
N ASN A 65 1.80 38.97 -4.57
CA ASN A 65 3.15 38.63 -4.13
C ASN A 65 3.52 37.21 -4.60
N LYS A 66 3.77 37.04 -5.91
CA LYS A 66 4.02 35.72 -6.49
C LYS A 66 5.29 35.07 -5.93
N ILE A 67 5.14 33.91 -5.29
CA ILE A 67 6.26 33.08 -4.81
C ILE A 67 6.45 31.87 -5.73
N HIS A 68 7.68 31.67 -6.21
CA HIS A 68 7.98 30.66 -7.24
C HIS A 68 7.67 29.23 -6.79
N ASP A 69 8.14 28.85 -5.59
CA ASP A 69 8.04 27.48 -5.07
C ASP A 69 6.61 27.06 -4.69
N GLU A 70 5.65 28.00 -4.63
CA GLU A 70 4.23 27.66 -4.47
C GLU A 70 3.73 26.79 -5.63
N HIS A 71 4.24 27.01 -6.86
CA HIS A 71 3.88 26.17 -8.00
C HIS A 71 4.34 24.72 -7.81
N LEU A 72 5.57 24.50 -7.31
CA LEU A 72 6.08 23.17 -6.98
C LEU A 72 5.23 22.50 -5.89
N PHE A 73 4.84 23.27 -4.86
CA PHE A 73 3.96 22.79 -3.80
C PHE A 73 2.62 22.30 -4.36
N ILE A 74 1.97 23.09 -5.24
CA ILE A 74 0.69 22.73 -5.86
C ILE A 74 0.82 21.47 -6.72
N VAL A 75 1.77 21.44 -7.66
CA VAL A 75 1.95 20.31 -8.59
C VAL A 75 2.25 19.02 -7.84
N THR A 76 3.07 19.09 -6.77
CA THR A 76 3.36 17.92 -5.94
C THR A 76 2.10 17.34 -5.31
N HIS A 77 1.25 18.18 -4.71
CA HIS A 77 0.00 17.73 -4.09
C HIS A 77 -1.00 17.22 -5.13
N GLN A 78 -1.11 17.87 -6.29
CA GLN A 78 -1.95 17.40 -7.40
C GLN A 78 -1.51 16.02 -7.90
N ALA A 79 -0.20 15.79 -8.05
CA ALA A 79 0.33 14.49 -8.42
C ALA A 79 0.02 13.40 -7.37
N TYR A 80 0.15 13.71 -6.06
CA TYR A 80 -0.29 12.80 -5.00
C TYR A 80 -1.79 12.46 -5.11
N GLU A 81 -2.65 13.46 -5.30
CA GLU A 81 -4.11 13.25 -5.39
C GLU A 81 -4.52 12.46 -6.65
N LEU A 82 -3.81 12.59 -7.77
CA LEU A 82 -4.01 11.72 -8.94
C LEU A 82 -3.67 10.26 -8.62
N TRP A 83 -2.56 10.02 -7.93
CA TRP A 83 -2.17 8.67 -7.51
C TRP A 83 -3.10 8.09 -6.44
N PHE A 84 -3.57 8.90 -5.48
CA PHE A 84 -4.59 8.45 -4.52
C PHE A 84 -5.87 8.02 -5.22
N LYS A 85 -6.29 8.75 -6.26
CA LYS A 85 -7.44 8.35 -7.09
C LYS A 85 -7.20 7.01 -7.78
N GLN A 86 -6.01 6.79 -8.34
CA GLN A 86 -5.66 5.50 -8.95
C GLN A 86 -5.65 4.36 -7.93
N ILE A 87 -5.08 4.59 -6.74
CA ILE A 87 -5.07 3.57 -5.67
C ILE A 87 -6.52 3.23 -5.26
N LEU A 88 -7.37 4.25 -5.07
CA LEU A 88 -8.78 4.03 -4.74
C LEU A 88 -9.52 3.24 -5.83
N TRP A 89 -9.23 3.51 -7.10
CA TRP A 89 -9.78 2.76 -8.23
C TRP A 89 -9.39 1.29 -8.20
N GLU A 90 -8.09 0.99 -8.01
CA GLU A 90 -7.61 -0.38 -7.87
C GLU A 90 -8.23 -1.06 -6.65
N LEU A 91 -8.23 -0.38 -5.50
CA LEU A 91 -8.72 -0.89 -4.23
C LEU A 91 -10.21 -1.23 -4.28
N ASP A 92 -11.04 -0.32 -4.80
CA ASP A 92 -12.48 -0.56 -4.95
C ASP A 92 -12.77 -1.70 -5.92
N SER A 93 -12.00 -1.81 -7.00
CA SER A 93 -12.14 -2.93 -7.93
C SER A 93 -11.77 -4.28 -7.29
N VAL A 94 -10.78 -4.32 -6.38
CA VAL A 94 -10.42 -5.52 -5.63
C VAL A 94 -11.50 -5.82 -4.60
N ARG A 95 -11.95 -4.82 -3.83
CA ARG A 95 -13.05 -4.97 -2.87
C ARG A 95 -14.28 -5.57 -3.54
N GLU A 96 -14.63 -5.09 -4.73
CA GLU A 96 -15.78 -5.61 -5.48
C GLU A 96 -15.63 -7.09 -5.86
N ILE A 97 -14.43 -7.54 -6.28
CA ILE A 97 -14.16 -8.97 -6.56
C ILE A 97 -14.41 -9.85 -5.33
N PHE A 98 -14.08 -9.35 -4.12
CA PHE A 98 -14.37 -10.07 -2.87
C PHE A 98 -15.86 -10.00 -2.49
N ILE A 99 -16.49 -8.82 -2.62
CA ILE A 99 -17.90 -8.59 -2.25
C ILE A 99 -18.84 -9.45 -3.10
N SER A 100 -18.64 -9.44 -4.42
CA SER A 100 -19.43 -10.20 -5.39
C SER A 100 -19.15 -11.72 -5.38
N GLY A 101 -18.20 -12.19 -4.57
CA GLY A 101 -17.86 -13.61 -4.46
C GLY A 101 -16.98 -14.16 -5.58
N HIS A 102 -16.64 -13.36 -6.60
CA HIS A 102 -15.76 -13.75 -7.71
C HIS A 102 -14.36 -14.18 -7.25
N VAL A 103 -13.92 -13.78 -6.05
CA VAL A 103 -12.68 -14.25 -5.42
C VAL A 103 -12.67 -15.75 -5.11
N ARG A 104 -13.83 -16.41 -5.10
CA ARG A 104 -13.94 -17.88 -4.93
C ARG A 104 -13.44 -18.64 -6.17
N ASP A 105 -13.62 -18.05 -7.35
CA ASP A 105 -13.00 -18.56 -8.56
C ASP A 105 -11.51 -18.18 -8.56
N GLU A 106 -10.65 -19.17 -8.33
CA GLU A 106 -9.21 -18.97 -8.13
C GLU A 106 -8.52 -18.37 -9.36
N ARG A 107 -9.12 -18.43 -10.55
CA ARG A 107 -8.61 -17.75 -11.76
C ARG A 107 -8.54 -16.24 -11.57
N ASN A 108 -9.35 -15.66 -10.68
CA ASN A 108 -9.33 -14.23 -10.37
C ASN A 108 -8.19 -13.84 -9.40
N MET A 109 -7.51 -14.80 -8.75
CA MET A 109 -6.46 -14.50 -7.76
C MET A 109 -5.27 -13.78 -8.39
N LEU A 110 -4.89 -14.12 -9.62
CA LEU A 110 -3.83 -13.40 -10.32
C LEU A 110 -4.21 -11.92 -10.53
N LYS A 111 -5.45 -11.66 -10.96
CA LYS A 111 -5.97 -10.30 -11.17
C LYS A 111 -5.97 -9.50 -9.86
N VAL A 112 -6.45 -10.09 -8.77
CA VAL A 112 -6.42 -9.48 -7.42
C VAL A 112 -4.98 -9.15 -7.03
N ASN A 113 -4.07 -10.13 -7.13
CA ASN A 113 -2.68 -9.96 -6.74
C ASN A 113 -1.98 -8.88 -7.59
N THR A 114 -2.18 -8.86 -8.91
CA THR A 114 -1.61 -7.83 -9.80
C THR A 114 -2.09 -6.42 -9.44
N ARG A 115 -3.37 -6.24 -9.11
CA ARG A 115 -3.90 -4.92 -8.71
C ARG A 115 -3.38 -4.47 -7.35
N ILE A 116 -3.33 -5.36 -6.37
CA ILE A 116 -2.73 -5.06 -5.06
C ILE A 116 -1.23 -4.76 -5.19
N HIS A 117 -0.49 -5.53 -6.00
CA HIS A 117 0.91 -5.24 -6.30
C HIS A 117 1.09 -3.89 -7.03
N ARG A 118 0.17 -3.51 -7.92
CA ARG A 118 0.19 -2.17 -8.54
C ARG A 118 0.05 -1.07 -7.49
N ILE A 119 -0.81 -1.23 -6.48
CA ILE A 119 -0.92 -0.29 -5.35
C ILE A 119 0.43 -0.19 -4.60
N VAL A 120 1.10 -1.32 -4.36
CA VAL A 120 2.47 -1.34 -3.77
C VAL A 120 3.44 -0.50 -4.61
N MET A 121 3.45 -0.69 -5.93
CA MET A 121 4.35 0.08 -6.81
C MET A 121 4.04 1.57 -6.84
N ILE A 122 2.76 1.96 -6.82
CA ILE A 122 2.36 3.36 -6.71
C ILE A 122 2.85 3.94 -5.38
N PHE A 123 2.65 3.25 -4.26
CA PHE A 123 3.15 3.75 -2.97
C PHE A 123 4.67 3.89 -2.90
N ARG A 124 5.44 3.03 -3.58
CA ARG A 124 6.91 3.22 -3.70
C ARG A 124 7.23 4.55 -4.38
N LEU A 125 6.57 4.85 -5.50
CA LEU A 125 6.71 6.14 -6.19
C LEU A 125 6.32 7.31 -5.28
N LEU A 126 5.22 7.18 -4.53
CA LEU A 126 4.75 8.22 -3.60
C LEU A 126 5.72 8.50 -2.44
N VAL A 127 6.45 7.48 -1.98
CA VAL A 127 7.50 7.62 -0.97
C VAL A 127 8.69 8.39 -1.53
N ASP A 128 9.11 8.08 -2.76
CA ASP A 128 10.23 8.74 -3.42
C ASP A 128 9.90 10.18 -3.86
N GLN A 129 8.63 10.46 -4.18
CA GLN A 129 8.16 11.77 -4.62
C GLN A 129 8.41 12.89 -3.58
N PHE A 130 8.57 12.56 -2.29
CA PHE A 130 8.97 13.55 -1.27
C PHE A 130 10.30 14.22 -1.60
N ALA A 131 11.24 13.51 -2.24
CA ALA A 131 12.54 14.06 -2.61
C ALA A 131 12.43 15.27 -3.54
N VAL A 132 11.37 15.34 -4.36
CA VAL A 132 11.10 16.49 -5.25
C VAL A 132 10.67 17.70 -4.44
N LEU A 133 9.73 17.55 -3.49
CA LEU A 133 9.30 18.65 -2.63
C LEU A 133 10.40 19.06 -1.64
N GLU A 134 11.32 18.16 -1.34
CA GLU A 134 12.47 18.44 -0.48
C GLU A 134 13.53 19.35 -1.14
N THR A 135 13.42 19.66 -2.43
CA THR A 135 14.28 20.69 -3.05
C THR A 135 13.88 22.11 -2.67
N MET A 136 12.63 22.33 -2.22
CA MET A 136 12.19 23.61 -1.66
C MET A 136 12.82 23.83 -0.29
N THR A 137 13.33 25.04 -0.03
CA THR A 137 13.91 25.39 1.27
C THR A 137 12.82 25.78 2.27
N ALA A 138 13.13 25.66 3.57
CA ALA A 138 12.20 26.10 4.61
C ALA A 138 11.95 27.62 4.60
N LEU A 139 12.90 28.41 4.08
CA LEU A 139 12.75 29.86 3.93
C LEU A 139 11.77 30.18 2.81
N ASP A 140 11.96 29.59 1.62
CA ASP A 140 11.04 29.79 0.48
C ASP A 140 9.63 29.30 0.80
N PHE A 141 9.51 28.19 1.53
CA PHE A 141 8.22 27.72 2.04
C PHE A 141 7.56 28.74 2.98
N TYR A 142 8.35 29.40 3.84
CA TYR A 142 7.83 30.38 4.79
C TYR A 142 7.21 31.59 4.10
N ASP A 143 7.74 31.99 2.94
CA ASP A 143 7.29 33.16 2.17
C ASP A 143 5.87 33.04 1.61
N PHE A 144 5.36 31.82 1.38
CA PHE A 144 3.99 31.61 0.91
C PHE A 144 3.08 30.86 1.90
N ARG A 145 3.63 30.38 3.02
CA ARG A 145 2.88 29.62 4.04
C ARG A 145 1.68 30.37 4.59
N GLU A 146 1.75 31.71 4.67
CA GLU A 146 0.66 32.55 5.18
C GLU A 146 -0.62 32.45 4.33
N TYR A 147 -0.49 32.21 3.03
CA TYR A 147 -1.62 32.12 2.11
C TYR A 147 -2.37 30.78 2.19
N LEU A 148 -1.79 29.79 2.88
CA LEU A 148 -2.36 28.45 2.98
C LEU A 148 -3.36 28.30 4.14
N ALA A 149 -3.28 29.13 5.18
CA ALA A 149 -4.14 28.95 6.35
C ALA A 149 -5.62 29.24 6.01
N PRO A 150 -6.59 28.42 6.48
CA PRO A 150 -6.46 27.27 7.40
C PRO A 150 -6.35 25.90 6.69
N ALA A 151 -6.06 25.86 5.38
CA ALA A 151 -5.99 24.63 4.61
C ALA A 151 -4.86 23.70 5.12
N SER A 152 -5.15 22.39 5.12
CA SER A 152 -4.17 21.38 5.52
C SER A 152 -4.48 20.00 4.95
N GLY A 153 -3.50 19.10 5.00
CA GLY A 153 -3.67 17.69 4.62
C GLY A 153 -4.73 16.93 5.43
N PHE A 154 -5.24 17.48 6.53
CA PHE A 154 -6.42 16.91 7.20
C PHE A 154 -7.67 16.90 6.32
N GLN A 155 -7.72 17.78 5.31
CA GLN A 155 -8.82 17.94 4.36
C GLN A 155 -8.60 17.12 3.07
N SER A 156 -7.56 16.28 2.98
CA SER A 156 -7.44 15.33 1.85
C SER A 156 -8.50 14.23 2.00
N LEU A 157 -9.60 14.37 1.25
CA LEU A 157 -10.70 13.41 1.22
C LEU A 157 -10.22 12.02 0.80
N GLN A 158 -9.44 11.95 -0.29
CA GLN A 158 -9.00 10.67 -0.85
C GLN A 158 -8.07 9.92 0.09
N PHE A 159 -7.20 10.62 0.84
CA PHE A 159 -6.36 9.98 1.85
C PHE A 159 -7.18 9.35 2.98
N ARG A 160 -8.28 10.00 3.41
CA ARG A 160 -9.19 9.43 4.42
C ARG A 160 -10.02 8.26 3.89
N LEU A 161 -10.53 8.36 2.66
CA LEU A 161 -11.20 7.26 1.98
C LEU A 161 -10.28 6.04 1.85
N LEU A 162 -9.01 6.26 1.51
CA LEU A 162 -8.00 5.22 1.41
C LEU A 162 -7.79 4.50 2.75
N GLU A 163 -7.55 5.25 3.83
CA GLU A 163 -7.40 4.67 5.17
C GLU A 163 -8.63 3.84 5.58
N ASN A 164 -9.83 4.35 5.34
CA ASN A 164 -11.08 3.65 5.67
C ASN A 164 -11.27 2.38 4.84
N LYS A 165 -11.06 2.47 3.52
CA LYS A 165 -11.25 1.35 2.59
C LYS A 165 -10.20 0.25 2.76
N ILE A 166 -8.98 0.57 3.19
CA ILE A 166 -7.99 -0.45 3.61
C ILE A 166 -8.45 -1.09 4.92
N GLY A 167 -8.82 -0.28 5.91
CA GLY A 167 -9.41 -0.75 7.18
C GLY A 167 -8.78 -0.16 8.44
N VAL A 168 -8.30 1.09 8.42
CA VAL A 168 -7.85 1.78 9.63
C VAL A 168 -9.06 2.02 10.54
N PRO A 169 -9.11 1.43 11.73
CA PRO A 169 -10.29 1.53 12.58
C PRO A 169 -10.31 2.89 13.31
N ASP A 170 -11.50 3.48 13.43
CA ASP A 170 -11.65 4.83 13.97
C ASP A 170 -11.16 4.95 15.43
N ASN A 171 -11.46 3.96 16.27
CA ASN A 171 -11.04 3.92 17.67
C ASN A 171 -9.51 3.87 17.88
N LEU A 172 -8.72 3.52 16.87
CA LEU A 172 -7.26 3.52 16.94
C LEU A 172 -6.62 4.79 16.40
N ARG A 173 -7.39 5.65 15.72
CA ARG A 173 -6.89 6.94 15.22
C ARG A 173 -6.44 7.80 16.38
N VAL A 174 -5.31 8.46 16.22
CA VAL A 174 -4.80 9.37 17.25
C VAL A 174 -5.72 10.59 17.33
N PRO A 175 -6.31 10.89 18.50
CA PRO A 175 -7.21 12.02 18.64
C PRO A 175 -6.45 13.32 18.45
N TYR A 176 -7.09 14.26 17.76
CA TYR A 176 -6.61 15.63 17.64
C TYR A 176 -7.77 16.59 17.97
N ASN A 177 -7.52 17.55 18.87
CA ASN A 177 -8.53 18.48 19.41
C ASN A 177 -9.82 17.82 19.94
N ARG A 178 -9.78 16.53 20.32
CA ARG A 178 -10.95 15.74 20.71
C ARG A 178 -12.08 15.75 19.66
N ARG A 179 -11.73 15.98 18.39
CA ARG A 179 -12.65 16.01 17.26
C ARG A 179 -12.43 14.81 16.37
N HIS A 180 -13.50 14.37 15.73
CA HIS A 180 -13.44 13.28 14.78
C HIS A 180 -12.77 13.79 13.49
N TYR A 181 -11.99 12.94 12.80
CA TYR A 181 -11.27 13.38 11.59
C TYR A 181 -12.24 13.90 10.49
N ARG A 182 -13.48 13.38 10.50
CA ARG A 182 -14.60 13.76 9.62
C ARG A 182 -15.11 15.20 9.84
N ASP A 183 -14.83 15.83 10.98
CA ASP A 183 -15.30 17.20 11.27
C ASP A 183 -14.71 18.25 10.30
N ASN A 184 -13.69 17.87 9.53
CA ASN A 184 -13.09 18.69 8.48
C ASN A 184 -13.87 18.71 7.15
N PHE A 185 -14.89 17.85 7.00
CA PHE A 185 -15.62 17.62 5.75
C PHE A 185 -17.11 17.94 5.92
N LYS A 186 -17.76 18.45 4.86
CA LYS A 186 -19.17 18.84 4.86
C LYS A 186 -19.92 18.31 3.64
N GLY A 187 -21.24 18.21 3.74
CA GLY A 187 -22.11 17.80 2.64
C GLY A 187 -21.70 16.44 2.07
N HIS A 188 -21.60 16.36 0.74
CA HIS A 188 -21.30 15.13 0.02
C HIS A 188 -19.99 14.44 0.45
N GLU A 189 -18.94 15.19 0.76
CA GLU A 189 -17.66 14.60 1.19
C GLU A 189 -17.80 13.85 2.53
N SER A 190 -18.60 14.41 3.45
CA SER A 190 -18.88 13.79 4.74
C SER A 190 -19.70 12.50 4.57
N GLU A 191 -20.65 12.50 3.63
CA GLU A 191 -21.44 11.33 3.26
C GLU A 191 -20.57 10.23 2.64
N MET A 192 -19.63 10.58 1.76
CA MET A 192 -18.66 9.64 1.20
C MET A 192 -17.81 8.97 2.28
N LEU A 193 -17.33 9.74 3.27
CA LEU A 193 -16.57 9.20 4.40
C LEU A 193 -17.44 8.27 5.26
N LEU A 194 -18.66 8.67 5.57
CA LEU A 194 -19.64 7.82 6.27
C LEU A 194 -19.90 6.52 5.51
N SER A 195 -20.02 6.55 4.19
CA SER A 195 -20.17 5.34 3.36
C SER A 195 -18.94 4.44 3.48
N SER A 196 -17.74 5.03 3.35
CA SER A 196 -16.48 4.27 3.43
C SER A 196 -16.24 3.58 4.77
N GLU A 197 -16.80 4.09 5.86
CA GLU A 197 -16.73 3.46 7.19
C GLU A 197 -17.71 2.28 7.34
N LYS A 198 -18.85 2.35 6.65
CA LYS A 198 -19.93 1.34 6.73
C LYS A 198 -19.72 0.19 5.76
N GLU A 199 -19.20 0.49 4.56
CA GLU A 199 -18.93 -0.53 3.57
C GLU A 199 -17.82 -1.48 4.05
N PRO A 200 -17.81 -2.75 3.60
CA PRO A 200 -16.73 -3.68 3.92
C PRO A 200 -15.37 -3.13 3.45
N CYS A 201 -14.45 -2.92 4.40
CA CYS A 201 -13.06 -2.58 4.10
C CYS A 201 -12.27 -3.83 3.64
N LEU A 202 -11.11 -3.62 3.03
CA LEU A 202 -10.25 -4.69 2.52
C LEU A 202 -9.87 -5.69 3.62
N LEU A 203 -9.53 -5.22 4.83
CA LEU A 203 -9.27 -6.09 5.98
C LEU A 203 -10.39 -7.09 6.23
N LYS A 204 -11.65 -6.62 6.25
CA LYS A 204 -12.82 -7.48 6.54
C LYS A 204 -13.15 -8.43 5.39
N LEU A 205 -12.85 -8.05 4.16
CA LEU A 205 -13.00 -8.92 3.00
C LEU A 205 -11.93 -10.01 2.97
N VAL A 206 -10.68 -9.66 3.27
CA VAL A 206 -9.56 -10.60 3.40
C VAL A 206 -9.77 -11.54 4.58
N GLU A 207 -10.22 -11.04 5.74
CA GLU A 207 -10.59 -11.86 6.91
C GLU A 207 -11.58 -12.96 6.53
N LYS A 208 -12.71 -12.60 5.91
CA LYS A 208 -13.72 -13.57 5.47
C LYS A 208 -13.19 -14.58 4.44
N TRP A 209 -12.24 -14.18 3.61
CA TRP A 209 -11.60 -15.08 2.64
C TRP A 209 -10.64 -16.06 3.33
N LEU A 210 -9.83 -15.59 4.28
CA LEU A 210 -8.94 -16.41 5.11
C LEU A 210 -9.70 -17.44 5.98
N GLU A 211 -10.90 -17.09 6.44
CA GLU A 211 -11.78 -18.01 7.18
C GLU A 211 -12.24 -19.23 6.37
N ARG A 212 -12.08 -19.19 5.06
CA ARG A 212 -12.41 -20.26 4.11
C ARG A 212 -11.17 -20.93 3.53
N THR A 213 -9.98 -20.64 4.05
CA THR A 213 -8.76 -21.30 3.59
C THR A 213 -8.92 -22.81 3.73
N PRO A 214 -8.71 -23.60 2.67
CA PRO A 214 -8.89 -25.04 2.72
C PRO A 214 -7.83 -25.70 3.62
N GLY A 215 -8.22 -26.75 4.33
CA GLY A 215 -7.39 -27.49 5.29
C GLY A 215 -7.65 -27.11 6.76
N LEU A 216 -8.54 -26.15 7.00
CA LEU A 216 -8.96 -25.75 8.35
C LEU A 216 -10.11 -26.61 8.91
N GLU A 217 -10.75 -27.42 8.07
CA GLU A 217 -11.91 -28.23 8.41
C GLU A 217 -11.54 -29.33 9.41
N GLU A 218 -12.38 -29.54 10.44
CA GLU A 218 -12.15 -30.54 11.49
C GLU A 218 -12.24 -31.97 10.95
N ASP A 219 -13.19 -32.22 10.05
CA ASP A 219 -13.39 -33.51 9.36
C ASP A 219 -12.49 -33.68 8.13
N GLY A 220 -11.66 -32.67 7.81
CA GLY A 220 -10.74 -32.66 6.69
C GLY A 220 -9.29 -32.80 7.13
N PHE A 221 -8.41 -31.92 6.61
CA PHE A 221 -7.00 -31.95 6.99
C PHE A 221 -6.76 -31.64 8.47
N ASN A 222 -7.64 -30.86 9.10
CA ASN A 222 -7.55 -30.43 10.49
C ASN A 222 -6.18 -29.84 10.86
N PHE A 223 -5.75 -28.84 10.06
CA PHE A 223 -4.47 -28.16 10.22
C PHE A 223 -4.21 -27.73 11.67
N TRP A 224 -5.20 -27.12 12.31
CA TRP A 224 -5.02 -26.50 13.62
C TRP A 224 -4.71 -27.53 14.71
N LYS A 225 -5.43 -28.66 14.73
CA LYS A 225 -5.20 -29.70 15.74
C LYS A 225 -3.86 -30.41 15.52
N LYS A 226 -3.52 -30.72 14.27
CA LYS A 226 -2.24 -31.34 13.93
C LYS A 226 -1.06 -30.42 14.28
N LEU A 227 -1.21 -29.12 14.01
CA LEU A 227 -0.20 -28.12 14.37
C LEU A 227 0.01 -28.06 15.89
N GLU A 228 -1.07 -28.02 16.66
CA GLU A 228 -1.01 -28.02 18.13
C GLU A 228 -0.24 -29.24 18.66
N VAL A 229 -0.62 -30.45 18.21
CA VAL A 229 0.02 -31.70 18.62
C VAL A 229 1.51 -31.68 18.29
N ASN A 230 1.88 -31.38 17.04
CA ASN A 230 3.27 -31.38 16.62
C ASN A 230 4.14 -30.38 17.39
N ILE A 231 3.60 -29.19 17.69
CA ILE A 231 4.34 -28.17 18.45
C ILE A 231 4.59 -28.65 19.87
N PHE A 232 3.58 -29.17 20.57
CA PHE A 232 3.77 -29.60 21.95
C PHE A 232 4.58 -30.89 22.09
N GLU A 233 4.54 -31.77 21.08
CA GLU A 233 5.46 -32.91 20.98
C GLU A 233 6.89 -32.44 20.73
N GLY A 234 7.09 -31.52 19.79
CA GLY A 234 8.40 -30.92 19.48
C GLY A 234 9.02 -30.21 20.69
N LEU A 235 8.24 -29.39 21.40
CA LEU A 235 8.68 -28.72 22.62
C LEU A 235 9.02 -29.73 23.75
N SER A 236 8.26 -30.83 23.86
CA SER A 236 8.56 -31.90 24.82
C SER A 236 9.84 -32.64 24.46
N PHE A 237 10.09 -32.87 23.17
CA PHE A 237 11.34 -33.48 22.71
C PHE A 237 12.56 -32.59 22.98
N GLU A 238 12.48 -31.29 22.65
CA GLU A 238 13.55 -30.33 22.94
C GLU A 238 13.81 -30.22 24.45
N LYS A 239 12.76 -30.28 25.28
CA LYS A 239 12.91 -30.33 26.74
C LYS A 239 13.76 -31.52 27.18
N ASN A 240 13.40 -32.73 26.75
CA ASN A 240 14.11 -33.95 27.12
C ASN A 240 15.57 -33.90 26.63
N LYS A 241 15.79 -33.36 25.43
CA LYS A 241 17.13 -33.17 24.86
C LYS A 241 17.98 -32.24 25.74
N ILE A 242 17.43 -31.11 26.17
CA ILE A 242 18.14 -30.16 27.04
C ILE A 242 18.45 -30.81 28.40
N GLU A 243 17.51 -31.55 28.99
CA GLU A 243 17.68 -32.23 30.28
C GLU A 243 18.76 -33.33 30.25
N HIS A 244 18.95 -34.01 29.11
CA HIS A 244 19.86 -35.16 29.01
C HIS A 244 21.20 -34.86 28.30
N GLU A 245 21.24 -33.94 27.35
CA GLU A 245 22.41 -33.71 26.49
C GLU A 245 23.16 -32.42 26.82
N VAL A 246 22.55 -31.48 27.55
CA VAL A 246 23.15 -30.18 27.87
C VAL A 246 23.48 -30.12 29.36
N ILE A 247 24.77 -30.06 29.70
CA ILE A 247 25.24 -29.97 31.09
C ILE A 247 25.95 -28.63 31.29
N GLY A 248 25.52 -27.86 32.30
CA GLY A 248 26.18 -26.65 32.76
C GLY A 248 25.26 -25.41 32.75
N PRO A 249 25.82 -24.19 32.88
CA PRO A 249 25.04 -22.96 33.01
C PRO A 249 24.15 -22.65 31.79
N LYS A 250 24.46 -23.21 30.61
CA LYS A 250 23.62 -23.08 29.41
C LYS A 250 22.29 -23.83 29.52
N THR A 251 22.21 -24.88 30.34
CA THR A 251 20.98 -25.67 30.50
C THR A 251 19.85 -24.79 31.06
N GLU A 252 20.14 -23.97 32.07
CA GLU A 252 19.14 -23.12 32.72
C GLU A 252 18.63 -22.02 31.79
N GLU A 253 19.52 -21.38 31.03
CA GLU A 253 19.16 -20.39 30.00
C GLU A 253 18.26 -21.00 28.91
N MET A 254 18.64 -22.18 28.38
CA MET A 254 17.86 -22.86 27.34
C MET A 254 16.50 -23.34 27.84
N MET A 255 16.42 -23.78 29.10
CA MET A 255 15.14 -24.18 29.72
C MET A 255 14.19 -23.00 29.91
N GLU A 256 14.70 -21.82 30.29
CA GLU A 256 13.89 -20.62 30.42
C GLU A 256 13.39 -20.11 29.05
N GLU A 257 14.22 -20.20 28.01
CA GLU A 257 13.79 -19.89 26.64
C GLU A 257 12.70 -20.85 26.16
N LEU A 258 12.87 -22.16 26.39
CA LEU A 258 11.86 -23.16 26.03
C LEU A 258 10.54 -22.94 26.78
N LYS A 259 10.60 -22.53 28.05
CA LYS A 259 9.42 -22.18 28.83
C LYS A 259 8.66 -20.99 28.20
N LYS A 260 9.37 -19.93 27.83
CA LYS A 260 8.78 -18.77 27.12
C LYS A 260 8.14 -19.18 25.78
N GLN A 261 8.81 -20.03 25.01
CA GLN A 261 8.24 -20.57 23.76
C GLN A 261 6.97 -21.38 24.01
N ARG A 262 6.95 -22.22 25.06
CA ARG A 262 5.76 -22.99 25.44
C ARG A 262 4.61 -22.09 25.86
N GLU A 263 4.86 -21.05 26.64
CA GLU A 263 3.84 -20.05 27.03
C GLU A 263 3.30 -19.31 25.81
N LEU A 264 4.18 -18.93 24.88
CA LEU A 264 3.81 -18.28 23.62
C LEU A 264 2.87 -19.15 22.78
N PHE A 265 3.20 -20.42 22.56
CA PHE A 265 2.34 -21.32 21.77
C PHE A 265 1.06 -21.69 22.53
N THR A 266 1.09 -21.81 23.86
CA THR A 266 -0.14 -21.97 24.66
C THR A 266 -1.09 -20.79 24.42
N SER A 267 -0.57 -19.57 24.37
CA SER A 267 -1.34 -18.35 24.02
C SER A 267 -1.87 -18.36 22.58
N LEU A 268 -1.15 -18.95 21.62
CA LEU A 268 -1.63 -19.11 20.24
C LEU A 268 -2.87 -20.01 20.15
N PHE A 269 -2.90 -21.10 20.91
CA PHE A 269 -4.00 -22.07 20.90
C PHE A 269 -5.19 -21.68 21.81
N ASP A 270 -5.07 -20.62 22.59
CA ASP A 270 -6.15 -20.08 23.43
C ASP A 270 -6.98 -19.01 22.68
N VAL A 271 -8.22 -19.38 22.34
CA VAL A 271 -9.17 -18.47 21.67
C VAL A 271 -9.55 -17.27 22.53
N LYS A 272 -9.63 -17.41 23.87
CA LYS A 272 -10.01 -16.31 24.77
C LYS A 272 -8.93 -15.25 24.84
N ILE A 273 -7.66 -15.67 24.84
CA ILE A 273 -6.54 -14.72 24.75
C ILE A 273 -6.59 -13.99 23.40
N HIS A 274 -6.88 -14.69 22.30
CA HIS A 274 -7.04 -14.05 21.01
C HIS A 274 -8.18 -13.02 20.99
N GLU A 275 -9.36 -13.35 21.53
CA GLU A 275 -10.51 -12.45 21.63
C GLU A 275 -10.23 -11.22 22.50
N HIS A 276 -9.51 -11.40 23.60
CA HIS A 276 -9.05 -10.28 24.45
C HIS A 276 -8.15 -9.31 23.68
N LEU A 277 -7.16 -9.84 22.94
CA LEU A 277 -6.26 -9.01 22.12
C LEU A 277 -7.00 -8.32 20.96
N LEU A 278 -8.03 -8.95 20.39
CA LEU A 278 -8.91 -8.32 19.41
C LEU A 278 -9.67 -7.14 20.02
N SER A 279 -10.28 -7.32 21.20
CA SER A 279 -11.06 -6.28 21.88
C SER A 279 -10.24 -5.01 22.19
N LYS A 280 -8.93 -5.17 22.44
CA LYS A 280 -8.00 -4.07 22.69
C LYS A 280 -7.49 -3.39 21.41
N GLY A 281 -7.72 -4.00 20.25
CA GLY A 281 -7.06 -3.57 19.02
C GLY A 281 -5.55 -3.84 19.05
N GLU A 282 -5.12 -4.95 19.64
CA GLU A 282 -3.76 -5.49 19.47
C GLU A 282 -3.71 -6.53 18.35
N ARG A 283 -4.83 -7.23 18.10
CA ARG A 283 -5.10 -8.00 16.87
C ARG A 283 -6.20 -7.33 16.04
N ARG A 284 -6.36 -7.73 14.78
CA ARG A 284 -7.32 -7.16 13.81
C ARG A 284 -8.20 -8.22 13.13
N ILE A 285 -7.67 -9.42 12.89
CA ILE A 285 -8.37 -10.52 12.21
C ILE A 285 -8.90 -11.55 13.19
N SER A 286 -10.02 -12.19 12.85
CA SER A 286 -10.62 -13.27 13.61
C SER A 286 -9.67 -14.45 13.85
N TYR A 287 -9.96 -15.25 14.88
CA TYR A 287 -9.13 -16.40 15.21
C TYR A 287 -9.06 -17.39 14.04
N LYS A 288 -10.18 -17.61 13.34
CA LYS A 288 -10.23 -18.51 12.18
C LYS A 288 -9.43 -17.95 10.99
N ALA A 289 -9.48 -16.64 10.75
CA ALA A 289 -8.65 -16.00 9.73
C ALA A 289 -7.15 -16.11 10.05
N LEU A 290 -6.76 -16.00 11.32
CA LEU A 290 -5.37 -16.21 11.75
C LEU A 290 -4.88 -17.63 11.42
N LYS A 291 -5.72 -18.65 11.65
CA LYS A 291 -5.42 -20.04 11.25
C LYS A 291 -5.21 -20.15 9.74
N GLY A 292 -6.10 -19.55 8.95
CA GLY A 292 -6.00 -19.55 7.49
C GLY A 292 -4.75 -18.85 6.98
N ALA A 293 -4.34 -17.76 7.61
CA ALA A 293 -3.10 -17.06 7.25
C ALA A 293 -1.86 -17.90 7.59
N LEU A 294 -1.82 -18.57 8.74
CA LEU A 294 -0.75 -19.52 9.10
C LEU A 294 -0.69 -20.72 8.15
N MET A 295 -1.85 -21.26 7.75
CA MET A 295 -1.93 -22.33 6.75
C MET A 295 -1.25 -21.89 5.45
N ILE A 296 -1.63 -20.72 4.91
CA ILE A 296 -1.01 -20.18 3.68
C ILE A 296 0.50 -19.97 3.88
N TYR A 297 0.95 -19.48 5.03
CA TYR A 297 2.37 -19.26 5.31
C TYR A 297 3.20 -20.54 5.30
N PHE A 298 2.72 -21.57 6.00
CA PHE A 298 3.44 -22.83 6.11
C PHE A 298 3.48 -23.59 4.78
N TYR A 299 2.36 -23.59 4.05
CA TYR A 299 2.18 -24.34 2.80
C TYR A 299 2.24 -23.46 1.53
N ARG A 300 2.91 -22.31 1.59
CA ARG A 300 3.00 -21.32 0.50
C ARG A 300 3.54 -21.85 -0.84
N GLU A 301 4.25 -22.97 -0.82
CA GLU A 301 4.83 -23.59 -2.01
C GLU A 301 3.81 -24.47 -2.75
N GLU A 302 2.73 -24.87 -2.09
CA GLU A 302 1.65 -25.65 -2.69
C GLU A 302 0.93 -24.83 -3.77
N PRO A 303 0.58 -25.42 -4.93
CA PRO A 303 0.09 -24.67 -6.10
C PRO A 303 -1.06 -23.70 -5.80
N ARG A 304 -2.08 -24.12 -5.03
CA ARG A 304 -3.21 -23.26 -4.65
C ARG A 304 -2.82 -22.10 -3.72
N PHE A 305 -1.72 -22.20 -2.97
CA PHE A 305 -1.30 -21.20 -1.99
C PHE A 305 -0.21 -20.24 -2.45
N GLN A 306 0.39 -20.45 -3.62
CA GLN A 306 1.43 -19.56 -4.15
C GLN A 306 0.92 -18.12 -4.33
N VAL A 307 -0.18 -17.92 -5.05
CA VAL A 307 -0.77 -16.58 -5.27
C VAL A 307 -1.39 -16.01 -3.99
N PRO A 308 -2.12 -16.78 -3.16
CA PRO A 308 -2.53 -16.36 -1.82
C PRO A 308 -1.38 -15.82 -0.96
N PHE A 309 -0.23 -16.48 -0.95
CA PHE A 309 0.94 -16.02 -0.19
C PHE A 309 1.50 -14.70 -0.74
N GLN A 310 1.55 -14.53 -2.06
CA GLN A 310 1.92 -13.26 -2.68
C GLN A 310 0.95 -12.14 -2.31
N LEU A 311 -0.36 -12.43 -2.27
CA LEU A 311 -1.36 -11.47 -1.82
C LEU A 311 -1.08 -11.02 -0.37
N LEU A 312 -0.90 -11.95 0.57
CA LEU A 312 -0.57 -11.62 1.96
C LEU A 312 0.72 -10.79 2.08
N SER A 313 1.73 -11.12 1.27
CA SER A 313 2.98 -10.36 1.20
C SER A 313 2.76 -8.93 0.72
N ASN A 314 1.99 -8.74 -0.36
CA ASN A 314 1.70 -7.41 -0.87
C ASN A 314 0.83 -6.58 0.10
N LEU A 315 -0.06 -7.20 0.90
CA LEU A 315 -0.83 -6.51 1.94
C LEU A 315 0.09 -5.95 3.04
N MET A 316 1.10 -6.70 3.46
CA MET A 316 2.14 -6.21 4.38
C MET A 316 2.98 -5.10 3.74
N ASP A 317 3.29 -5.19 2.44
CA ASP A 317 4.02 -4.16 1.72
C ASP A 317 3.25 -2.84 1.67
N ILE A 318 1.92 -2.87 1.47
CA ILE A 318 1.07 -1.67 1.54
C ILE A 318 1.19 -0.99 2.91
N ASP A 319 1.03 -1.74 4.01
CA ASP A 319 1.16 -1.20 5.37
C ASP A 319 2.54 -0.60 5.64
N THR A 320 3.59 -1.30 5.17
CA THR A 320 4.97 -0.85 5.30
C THR A 320 5.18 0.46 4.55
N LEU A 321 4.71 0.55 3.32
CA LEU A 321 4.88 1.74 2.49
C LEU A 321 4.02 2.91 2.95
N MET A 322 2.80 2.68 3.43
CA MET A 322 2.01 3.74 4.06
C MET A 322 2.72 4.31 5.28
N THR A 323 3.29 3.45 6.14
CA THR A 323 4.05 3.90 7.31
C THR A 323 5.31 4.67 6.89
N LYS A 324 6.03 4.21 5.85
CA LYS A 324 7.16 4.94 5.27
C LYS A 324 6.74 6.30 4.69
N TRP A 325 5.63 6.37 3.98
CA TRP A 325 5.09 7.62 3.46
C TRP A 325 4.78 8.61 4.59
N ARG A 326 4.14 8.15 5.68
CA ARG A 326 3.91 8.99 6.87
C ARG A 326 5.21 9.46 7.50
N TYR A 327 6.22 8.58 7.59
CA TYR A 327 7.50 8.93 8.18
C TYR A 327 8.30 9.92 7.32
N ASN A 328 8.35 9.74 6.00
CA ASN A 328 8.97 10.72 5.09
C ASN A 328 8.27 12.07 5.18
N HIS A 329 6.93 12.08 5.23
CA HIS A 329 6.16 13.28 5.48
C HIS A 329 6.55 13.96 6.81
N VAL A 330 6.70 13.19 7.90
CA VAL A 330 7.16 13.70 9.21
C VAL A 330 8.54 14.35 9.10
N CYS A 331 9.50 13.69 8.44
CA CYS A 331 10.85 14.20 8.26
C CYS A 331 10.87 15.52 7.46
N MET A 332 10.16 15.55 6.33
CA MET A 332 10.01 16.75 5.51
C MET A 332 9.37 17.88 6.32
N VAL A 333 8.26 17.62 7.03
CA VAL A 333 7.58 18.65 7.85
C VAL A 333 8.48 19.16 8.96
N HIS A 334 9.27 18.29 9.61
CA HIS A 334 10.22 18.73 10.62
C HIS A 334 11.24 19.73 10.05
N ARG A 335 11.73 19.49 8.83
CA ARG A 335 12.63 20.42 8.13
C ARG A 335 11.93 21.72 7.73
N MET A 336 10.68 21.66 7.29
CA MET A 336 9.93 22.83 6.80
C MET A 336 9.43 23.76 7.90
N ILE A 337 8.98 23.23 9.05
CA ILE A 337 8.34 24.04 10.10
C ILE A 337 8.92 23.84 11.51
N GLY A 338 9.87 22.92 11.71
CA GLY A 338 10.39 22.59 13.03
C GLY A 338 9.27 22.15 13.99
N SER A 339 9.22 22.79 15.17
CA SER A 339 8.18 22.58 16.19
C SER A 339 6.98 23.53 16.08
N LYS A 340 6.87 24.34 15.00
CA LYS A 340 5.73 25.24 14.82
C LYS A 340 4.43 24.45 14.62
N ALA A 341 3.33 24.99 15.12
CA ALA A 341 2.00 24.43 14.87
C ALA A 341 1.66 24.43 13.37
N GLY A 342 0.94 23.41 12.91
CA GLY A 342 0.48 23.30 11.53
C GLY A 342 -0.64 24.29 11.20
N THR A 343 -0.82 24.61 9.92
CA THR A 343 -1.90 25.50 9.44
C THR A 343 -3.30 24.95 9.73
N GLY A 344 -3.44 23.61 9.81
CA GLY A 344 -4.66 22.92 10.24
C GLY A 344 -4.87 22.87 11.76
N GLY A 345 -4.05 23.59 12.53
CA GLY A 345 -4.15 23.75 13.98
C GLY A 345 -3.39 22.71 14.81
N SER A 346 -2.88 21.63 14.22
CA SER A 346 -2.21 20.57 14.99
C SER A 346 -0.88 21.03 15.58
N SER A 347 -0.33 20.24 16.50
CA SER A 347 1.06 20.41 16.97
C SER A 347 2.11 20.17 15.86
N GLY A 348 1.67 20.03 14.60
CA GLY A 348 2.53 19.86 13.43
C GLY A 348 3.28 18.54 13.50
N TYR A 349 4.60 18.65 13.60
CA TYR A 349 5.53 17.53 13.67
C TYR A 349 5.15 16.46 14.72
N HIS A 350 4.79 16.87 15.94
CA HIS A 350 4.52 15.91 17.03
C HIS A 350 3.26 15.08 16.78
N TYR A 351 2.19 15.68 16.24
CA TYR A 351 1.00 14.95 15.84
C TYR A 351 1.34 13.95 14.72
N LEU A 352 2.02 14.39 13.66
CA LEU A 352 2.35 13.52 12.53
C LEU A 352 3.21 12.32 12.98
N ARG A 353 4.19 12.54 13.86
CA ARG A 353 5.02 11.48 14.43
C ARG A 353 4.19 10.42 15.17
N SER A 354 3.13 10.83 15.88
CA SER A 354 2.23 9.88 16.56
C SER A 354 1.45 8.97 15.60
N THR A 355 1.30 9.38 14.33
CA THR A 355 0.66 8.56 13.29
C THR A 355 1.58 7.48 12.72
N VAL A 356 2.89 7.55 13.00
CA VAL A 356 3.87 6.51 12.67
C VAL A 356 3.84 5.46 13.79
N SER A 357 2.81 4.63 13.78
CA SER A 357 2.50 3.66 14.83
C SER A 357 1.72 2.47 14.28
N ASP A 358 1.84 1.30 14.91
CA ASP A 358 1.06 0.10 14.60
C ASP A 358 -0.45 0.27 14.78
N ARG A 359 -0.89 1.37 15.41
CA ARG A 359 -2.31 1.79 15.40
C ARG A 359 -2.87 1.95 13.98
N TYR A 360 -2.05 2.39 13.04
CA TYR A 360 -2.41 2.59 11.63
C TYR A 360 -2.02 1.41 10.72
N LYS A 361 -1.39 0.36 11.27
CA LYS A 361 -1.03 -0.86 10.53
C LYS A 361 -2.23 -1.80 10.52
N VAL A 362 -2.87 -1.94 9.36
CA VAL A 362 -4.15 -2.62 9.23
C VAL A 362 -4.00 -4.14 9.28
N PHE A 363 -2.95 -4.68 8.67
CA PHE A 363 -2.61 -6.09 8.59
C PHE A 363 -1.51 -6.46 9.59
N VAL A 364 -1.46 -5.82 10.77
CA VAL A 364 -0.47 -6.06 11.83
C VAL A 364 -0.33 -7.54 12.20
N ASP A 365 -1.43 -8.30 12.15
CA ASP A 365 -1.42 -9.73 12.45
C ASP A 365 -0.54 -10.52 11.48
N LEU A 366 -0.48 -10.15 10.19
CA LEU A 366 0.34 -10.83 9.19
C LEU A 366 1.84 -10.72 9.50
N PHE A 367 2.27 -9.57 10.04
CA PHE A 367 3.65 -9.39 10.52
C PHE A 367 3.91 -10.25 11.76
N ASN A 368 2.95 -10.26 12.69
CA ASN A 368 3.06 -11.00 13.94
C ASN A 368 2.95 -12.52 13.76
N LEU A 369 2.59 -13.02 12.57
CA LEU A 369 2.68 -14.45 12.25
C LEU A 369 4.10 -14.99 12.36
N ALA A 370 5.11 -14.14 12.12
CA ALA A 370 6.51 -14.51 12.24
C ALA A 370 6.88 -15.00 13.66
N THR A 371 6.14 -14.53 14.68
CA THR A 371 6.28 -14.95 16.07
C THR A 371 5.93 -16.43 16.27
N PHE A 372 5.09 -17.01 15.41
CA PHE A 372 4.60 -18.38 15.53
C PHE A 372 5.25 -19.35 14.55
N LEU A 373 6.38 -18.97 13.93
CA LEU A 373 7.11 -19.86 13.05
C LEU A 373 7.76 -20.99 13.85
N ILE A 374 7.74 -22.18 13.25
CA ILE A 374 8.27 -23.41 13.83
C ILE A 374 9.24 -24.08 12.85
N PRO A 375 10.11 -24.99 13.33
CA PRO A 375 10.94 -25.81 12.46
C PRO A 375 10.08 -26.55 11.43
N ARG A 376 10.59 -26.67 10.19
CA ARG A 376 9.86 -27.32 9.08
C ARG A 376 9.39 -28.74 9.39
N HIS A 377 10.14 -29.49 10.19
CA HIS A 377 9.80 -30.86 10.57
C HIS A 377 8.65 -30.94 11.59
N TRP A 378 8.27 -29.84 12.25
CA TRP A 378 7.09 -29.76 13.12
C TRP A 378 5.82 -29.39 12.34
N MET A 379 5.95 -28.92 11.10
CA MET A 379 4.78 -28.64 10.27
C MET A 379 4.01 -29.95 10.00
N PRO A 380 2.67 -29.95 10.12
CA PRO A 380 1.87 -31.12 9.75
C PRO A 380 2.16 -31.53 8.30
N LYS A 381 2.42 -32.81 8.06
CA LYS A 381 2.70 -33.29 6.71
C LYS A 381 1.42 -33.34 5.90
N LEU A 382 1.48 -32.83 4.67
CA LEU A 382 0.45 -33.04 3.65
C LEU A 382 0.82 -34.31 2.88
N ASP A 383 -0.09 -35.27 2.81
CA ASP A 383 0.02 -36.40 1.90
C ASP A 383 -0.70 -36.05 0.59
N PRO A 384 -0.01 -35.92 -0.56
CA PRO A 384 -0.64 -35.61 -1.84
C PRO A 384 -1.66 -36.64 -2.33
N HIS A 385 -1.59 -37.88 -1.85
CA HIS A 385 -2.54 -38.94 -2.20
C HIS A 385 -3.86 -38.82 -1.41
N GLU A 386 -3.81 -38.32 -0.18
CA GLU A 386 -4.99 -38.08 0.66
C GLU A 386 -5.53 -36.65 0.54
N HIS A 387 -4.66 -35.68 0.23
CA HIS A 387 -4.93 -34.24 0.28
C HIS A 387 -4.75 -33.59 -1.10
N THR A 388 -5.52 -34.05 -2.09
CA THR A 388 -5.47 -33.53 -3.47
C THR A 388 -6.02 -32.11 -3.61
N PHE A 389 -6.72 -31.60 -2.58
CA PHE A 389 -7.38 -30.30 -2.61
C PHE A 389 -6.40 -29.15 -2.84
N LEU A 390 -5.14 -29.23 -2.41
CA LEU A 390 -4.14 -28.15 -2.64
C LEU A 390 -3.53 -28.14 -4.05
N PHE A 391 -3.80 -29.18 -4.83
CA PHE A 391 -3.30 -29.38 -6.18
C PHE A 391 -4.38 -29.19 -7.26
N THR A 392 -5.64 -29.02 -6.86
CA THR A 392 -6.79 -28.89 -7.75
C THR A 392 -7.50 -27.55 -7.57
N ALA A 393 -7.44 -26.68 -8.59
CA ALA A 393 -8.06 -25.36 -8.51
C ALA A 393 -9.59 -25.46 -8.57
N GLU A 394 -10.27 -24.75 -7.67
CA GLU A 394 -11.73 -24.63 -7.71
C GLU A 394 -12.14 -23.60 -8.76
N CYS A 395 -12.66 -24.09 -9.89
CA CYS A 395 -13.34 -23.27 -10.88
C CYS A 395 -14.83 -23.29 -10.58
N CYS A 396 -15.39 -22.20 -10.04
CA CYS A 396 -16.84 -22.03 -10.07
C CYS A 396 -17.25 -21.75 -11.53
N ASP A 397 -18.31 -22.40 -12.01
CA ASP A 397 -18.95 -22.07 -13.29
C ASP A 397 -19.52 -20.66 -13.19
N SER A 398 -18.69 -19.66 -13.50
CA SER A 398 -19.18 -18.35 -13.89
C SER A 398 -19.67 -18.51 -15.32
N SER A 399 -20.96 -18.81 -15.47
CA SER A 399 -21.67 -18.53 -16.71
C SER A 399 -21.40 -17.06 -17.04
N TYR A 400 -20.43 -16.83 -17.92
CA TYR A 400 -20.32 -15.60 -18.67
C TYR A 400 -21.71 -15.29 -19.18
N CYS A 401 -22.27 -14.14 -18.81
CA CYS A 401 -23.56 -13.69 -19.34
C CYS A 401 -23.51 -13.76 -20.86
N SER A 402 -24.12 -14.80 -21.44
CA SER A 402 -24.59 -14.79 -22.80
C SER A 402 -25.61 -13.67 -22.86
N SER A 403 -25.24 -12.57 -23.52
CA SER A 403 -26.23 -11.65 -24.08
C SER A 403 -26.81 -12.33 -25.30
N GLU A 404 -27.66 -13.32 -25.05
CA GLU A 404 -28.67 -13.79 -25.98
C GLU A 404 -29.97 -13.70 -25.20
N ASP A 405 -30.68 -12.60 -25.39
CA ASP A 405 -32.09 -12.71 -25.77
C ASP A 405 -32.46 -11.48 -26.58
N SER A 406 -32.94 -11.82 -27.77
CA SER A 406 -33.57 -10.95 -28.74
C SER A 406 -35.05 -10.97 -28.43
N ASP A 407 -35.69 -9.81 -28.41
CA ASP A 407 -37.00 -9.56 -29.01
C ASP A 407 -37.14 -8.06 -29.32
#